data_AF-A0A372RFZ3-F1
#
_entry.id   AF-A0A372RFZ3-F1
#
_cell.length_a   1.000
_cell.length_b   1.000
_cell.length_c   1.000
_cell.angle_alpha   90.00
_cell.angle_beta   90.00
_cell.angle_gamma   90.00
#
_symmetry.space_group_name_H-M   'P 1'
#
loop_
_entity.id
_entity.type
_entity.pdbx_description
1 polymer ?
#
loop_
_entity_poly.entity_id
_entity_poly.type
_entity_poly.pdbx_seq_one_letter_code
_entity_poly.pdbx_strand_id
1 'polypeptide(L)'
;MTLLDDSDYDYCNYSRIYEEYFEDERFADIEFVLDCGSRIKAHRIILSANSIYFKNMLQGQWKEGSMETIQIKETNYMAFRAVVYYIYSGKLYDTNGFDILKQTFKLADMMMLENLSKLIIDELSDLINEENWYEFILLGWEFK
;
A
#
# COMPACT_ATOMS: atom_id res chain seq x y z
N MET A 1 -36.45 6.76 0.18
CA MET A 1 -35.09 6.95 0.71
C MET A 1 -34.47 5.56 0.78
N THR A 2 -34.14 5.03 -0.38
CA THR A 2 -33.49 3.72 -0.51
C THR A 2 -32.04 3.92 -0.13
N LEU A 3 -31.64 3.25 0.94
CA LEU A 3 -30.24 3.04 1.31
C LEU A 3 -29.57 2.45 0.07
N LEU A 4 -28.64 3.19 -0.52
CA LEU A 4 -27.79 2.65 -1.56
C LEU A 4 -26.95 1.56 -0.88
N ASP A 5 -27.00 0.38 -1.46
CA ASP A 5 -26.16 -0.75 -1.10
C ASP A 5 -24.70 -0.33 -1.37
N ASP A 6 -23.91 -0.18 -0.30
CA ASP A 6 -22.51 0.25 -0.36
C ASP A 6 -21.57 -0.77 -1.05
N SER A 7 -22.12 -1.89 -1.55
CA SER A 7 -21.36 -3.00 -2.13
C SER A 7 -20.98 -2.85 -3.60
N ASP A 8 -21.50 -1.84 -4.31
CA ASP A 8 -21.23 -1.59 -5.74
C ASP A 8 -20.41 -0.30 -6.01
N TYR A 9 -19.82 0.31 -4.97
CA TYR A 9 -18.91 1.45 -5.20
C TYR A 9 -17.58 0.94 -5.77
N ASP A 10 -17.37 1.16 -7.06
CA ASP A 10 -16.09 1.02 -7.74
C ASP A 10 -15.08 2.04 -7.17
N TYR A 11 -14.48 1.69 -6.03
CA TYR A 11 -13.47 2.48 -5.31
C TYR A 11 -12.25 2.83 -6.18
N CYS A 12 -12.03 2.14 -7.29
CA CYS A 12 -10.85 2.30 -8.13
C CYS A 12 -10.83 3.60 -8.93
N ASN A 13 -11.99 4.25 -9.19
CA ASN A 13 -12.07 5.39 -10.10
C ASN A 13 -11.65 6.75 -9.51
N TYR A 14 -11.60 6.92 -8.18
CA TYR A 14 -11.15 8.18 -7.55
C TYR A 14 -9.62 8.29 -7.40
N SER A 15 -8.91 7.17 -7.55
CA SER A 15 -7.48 7.06 -7.24
C SER A 15 -6.57 7.86 -8.18
N ARG A 16 -7.02 8.24 -9.38
CA ARG A 16 -6.21 9.06 -10.31
C ARG A 16 -5.97 10.51 -9.84
N ILE A 17 -6.78 11.02 -8.91
CA ILE A 17 -6.74 12.43 -8.52
C ILE A 17 -5.54 12.73 -7.59
N TYR A 18 -5.07 11.72 -6.85
CA TYR A 18 -4.06 11.93 -5.81
C TYR A 18 -2.64 11.55 -6.23
N GLU A 19 -2.45 10.94 -7.41
CA GLU A 19 -1.14 10.50 -7.91
C GLU A 19 -0.11 11.64 -7.91
N GLU A 20 -0.52 12.87 -8.18
CA GLU A 20 0.34 14.06 -8.15
C GLU A 20 0.85 14.47 -6.75
N TYR A 21 0.15 14.06 -5.69
CA TYR A 21 0.51 14.33 -4.29
C TYR A 21 1.39 13.23 -3.68
N PHE A 22 1.70 12.18 -4.44
CA PHE A 22 2.57 11.11 -3.95
C PHE A 22 4.00 11.65 -3.74
N GLU A 23 4.51 11.50 -2.51
CA GLU A 23 5.79 12.07 -2.05
C GLU A 23 5.89 13.61 -2.18
N ASP A 24 4.78 14.30 -2.40
CA ASP A 24 4.73 15.76 -2.33
C ASP A 24 4.79 16.21 -0.86
N GLU A 25 5.63 17.19 -0.57
CA GLU A 25 5.75 17.74 0.77
C GLU A 25 4.62 18.73 1.11
N ARG A 26 3.93 19.25 0.09
CA ARG A 26 2.82 20.18 0.26
C ARG A 26 1.67 19.48 0.97
N PHE A 27 1.29 19.97 2.15
CA PHE A 27 0.22 19.41 2.99
C PHE A 27 0.52 18.04 3.62
N ALA A 28 1.75 17.53 3.51
CA ALA A 28 2.15 16.31 4.19
C ALA A 28 2.15 16.51 5.72
N ASP A 29 1.46 15.62 6.43
CA ASP A 29 1.20 15.66 7.87
C ASP A 29 1.67 14.39 8.60
N ILE A 30 2.31 13.48 7.86
CA ILE A 30 2.93 12.26 8.36
C ILE A 30 4.22 11.92 7.61
N GLU A 31 5.17 11.33 8.31
CA GLU A 31 6.41 10.77 7.76
C GLU A 31 6.58 9.31 8.21
N PHE A 32 6.79 8.41 7.27
CA PHE A 32 7.19 7.03 7.55
C PHE A 32 8.71 6.92 7.47
N VAL A 33 9.32 6.34 8.48
CA VAL A 33 10.77 6.05 8.52
C VAL A 33 10.97 4.55 8.54
N LEU A 34 11.70 4.04 7.55
CA LEU A 34 11.99 2.62 7.43
C LEU A 34 13.34 2.28 8.06
N ASP A 35 13.59 1.00 8.28
CA ASP A 35 14.82 0.50 8.93
C ASP A 35 16.11 0.93 8.21
N CYS A 36 16.06 1.08 6.88
CA CYS A 36 17.19 1.56 6.09
C CYS A 36 17.45 3.08 6.24
N GLY A 37 16.68 3.78 7.08
CA GLY A 37 16.74 5.23 7.27
C GLY A 37 16.03 6.04 6.19
N SER A 38 15.45 5.38 5.18
CA SER A 38 14.66 6.04 4.13
C SER A 38 13.36 6.57 4.69
N ARG A 39 12.90 7.69 4.12
CA ARG A 39 11.72 8.42 4.60
C ARG A 39 10.70 8.60 3.49
N ILE A 40 9.42 8.47 3.83
CA ILE A 40 8.30 8.74 2.94
C ILE A 40 7.37 9.72 3.63
N LYS A 41 7.28 10.94 3.11
CA LYS A 41 6.28 11.92 3.53
C LYS A 41 4.96 11.60 2.83
N ALA A 42 3.86 11.69 3.57
CA ALA A 42 2.55 11.37 3.06
C ALA A 42 1.47 12.23 3.74
N HIS A 43 0.24 12.03 3.27
CA HIS A 43 -0.98 12.69 3.69
C HIS A 43 -1.90 11.68 4.38
N ARG A 44 -2.15 11.88 5.67
CA ARG A 44 -3.01 10.98 6.47
C ARG A 44 -4.41 10.87 5.90
N ILE A 45 -4.97 11.98 5.40
CA ILE A 45 -6.33 12.00 4.88
C ILE A 45 -6.48 11.09 3.66
N ILE A 46 -5.49 11.09 2.76
CA ILE A 46 -5.48 10.24 1.56
C ILE A 46 -5.35 8.77 1.98
N LEU A 47 -4.40 8.47 2.88
CA LEU A 47 -4.18 7.12 3.39
C LEU A 47 -5.41 6.57 4.14
N SER A 48 -6.01 7.37 5.02
CA SER A 48 -7.16 6.96 5.84
C SER A 48 -8.45 6.84 5.04
N ALA A 49 -8.59 7.62 3.96
CA ALA A 49 -9.74 7.52 3.07
C ALA A 49 -9.72 6.24 2.24
N ASN A 50 -8.52 5.80 1.82
CA ASN A 50 -8.34 4.69 0.89
C ASN A 50 -7.87 3.38 1.55
N SER A 51 -7.63 3.38 2.86
CA SER A 51 -7.26 2.17 3.60
C SER A 51 -7.77 2.21 5.04
N ILE A 52 -8.56 1.19 5.40
CA ILE A 52 -9.07 0.99 6.76
C ILE A 52 -7.92 0.74 7.74
N TYR A 53 -6.87 0.03 7.30
CA TYR A 53 -5.66 -0.19 8.08
C TYR A 53 -5.03 1.16 8.50
N PHE A 54 -4.76 2.03 7.52
CA PHE A 54 -4.19 3.35 7.81
C PHE A 54 -5.15 4.23 8.62
N LYS A 55 -6.45 4.16 8.35
CA LYS A 55 -7.46 4.87 9.14
C LYS A 55 -7.40 4.51 10.62
N ASN A 56 -7.30 3.22 10.94
CA ASN A 56 -7.22 2.74 12.33
C ASN A 56 -5.86 3.08 12.95
N MET A 57 -4.77 2.94 12.18
CA MET A 57 -3.41 3.29 12.64
C MET A 57 -3.28 4.78 12.95
N LEU A 58 -3.97 5.64 12.19
CA LEU A 58 -3.85 7.10 12.25
C LEU A 58 -4.96 7.77 13.04
N GLN A 59 -5.85 7.01 13.68
CA GLN A 59 -7.01 7.51 14.45
C GLN A 59 -6.64 8.16 15.81
N GLY A 60 -5.35 8.33 16.11
CA GLY A 60 -4.84 8.88 17.37
C GLY A 60 -5.06 10.38 17.57
N GLN A 61 -4.63 10.90 18.74
CA GLN A 61 -4.78 12.31 19.08
C GLN A 61 -3.91 13.21 18.19
N TRP A 62 -4.58 14.13 17.52
CA TRP A 62 -4.01 15.14 16.64
C TRP A 62 -3.19 16.12 17.48
N LYS A 63 -1.88 16.18 17.27
CA LYS A 63 -1.07 17.32 17.72
C LYS A 63 -1.00 18.33 16.58
N GLU A 64 -1.74 19.43 16.72
CA GLU A 64 -1.66 20.55 15.79
C GLU A 64 -0.19 21.02 15.65
N GLY A 65 0.29 21.07 14.40
CA GLY A 65 1.60 21.64 14.06
C GLY A 65 2.81 20.70 14.15
N SER A 66 2.64 19.42 14.52
CA SER A 66 3.75 18.45 14.47
C SER A 66 3.51 17.38 13.40
N MET A 67 4.46 17.25 12.47
CA MET A 67 4.56 16.08 11.61
C MET A 67 4.85 14.85 12.49
N GLU A 68 3.97 13.85 12.47
CA GLU A 68 4.21 12.61 13.21
C GLU A 68 5.08 11.68 12.38
N THR A 69 6.06 11.08 13.04
CA THR A 69 6.96 10.13 12.43
C THR A 69 6.59 8.73 12.90
N ILE A 70 6.24 7.84 11.97
CA ILE A 70 5.93 6.44 12.23
C ILE A 70 7.09 5.57 11.74
N GLN A 71 7.64 4.75 12.63
CA GLN A 71 8.66 3.76 12.26
C GLN A 71 8.00 2.49 11.71
N ILE A 72 8.36 2.14 10.47
CA ILE A 72 7.96 0.89 9.83
C ILE A 72 9.15 -0.07 9.88
N LYS A 73 9.00 -1.15 10.64
CA LYS A 73 10.03 -2.16 10.89
C LYS A 73 9.87 -3.35 9.95
N GLU A 74 10.96 -4.08 9.76
CA GLU A 74 11.06 -5.34 9.02
C GLU A 74 10.50 -5.26 7.59
N THR A 75 10.57 -4.07 6.98
CA THR A 75 9.93 -3.80 5.70
C THR A 75 10.91 -3.16 4.72
N ASN A 76 10.94 -3.66 3.49
CA ASN A 76 11.71 -3.06 2.41
C ASN A 76 11.07 -1.76 1.90
N TYR A 77 11.91 -0.76 1.67
CA TYR A 77 11.49 0.55 1.17
C TYR A 77 10.73 0.51 -0.14
N MET A 78 11.19 -0.25 -1.12
CA MET A 78 10.51 -0.32 -2.41
C MET A 78 9.14 -0.99 -2.28
N ALA A 79 9.01 -2.01 -1.44
CA ALA A 79 7.75 -2.70 -1.21
C ALA A 79 6.73 -1.79 -0.50
N PHE A 80 7.14 -1.12 0.58
CA PHE A 80 6.26 -0.18 1.29
C PHE A 80 5.88 1.02 0.41
N ARG A 81 6.84 1.55 -0.35
CA ARG A 81 6.60 2.64 -1.31
C ARG A 81 5.60 2.23 -2.39
N ALA A 82 5.66 0.99 -2.89
CA ALA A 82 4.70 0.48 -3.85
C ALA A 82 3.27 0.40 -3.27
N VAL A 83 3.12 -0.03 -2.02
CA VAL A 83 1.81 -0.02 -1.33
C VAL A 83 1.27 1.40 -1.17
N VAL A 84 2.10 2.33 -0.69
CA VAL A 84 1.69 3.74 -0.54
C VAL A 84 1.33 4.33 -1.91
N TYR A 85 2.12 4.05 -2.94
CA TYR A 85 1.83 4.51 -4.30
C TYR A 85 0.49 3.98 -4.83
N TYR A 86 0.18 2.70 -4.57
CA TYR A 86 -1.10 2.12 -4.92
C TYR A 86 -2.27 2.85 -4.25
N ILE A 87 -2.12 3.23 -2.97
CA ILE A 87 -3.15 3.98 -2.24
C ILE A 87 -3.38 5.37 -2.88
N TYR A 88 -2.34 5.97 -3.47
CA TYR A 88 -2.42 7.29 -4.11
C TYR A 88 -2.90 7.26 -5.55
N SER A 89 -2.63 6.18 -6.29
CA SER A 89 -2.81 6.13 -7.75
C SER A 89 -3.78 5.05 -8.23
N GLY A 90 -4.06 4.06 -7.38
CA GLY A 90 -4.80 2.84 -7.70
C GLY A 90 -4.05 1.90 -8.65
N LYS A 91 -2.77 2.18 -8.93
CA LYS A 91 -1.94 1.41 -9.85
C LYS A 91 -0.86 0.66 -9.10
N LEU A 92 -0.47 -0.49 -9.65
CA LEU A 92 0.73 -1.17 -9.20
C LEU A 92 1.96 -0.31 -9.58
N TYR A 93 2.81 -0.04 -8.60
CA TYR A 93 4.09 0.60 -8.86
C TYR A 93 5.00 -0.37 -9.60
N ASP A 94 5.78 0.12 -10.58
CA ASP A 94 6.75 -0.70 -11.29
C ASP A 94 7.82 -1.21 -10.32
N THR A 95 7.60 -2.43 -9.86
CA THR A 95 8.43 -3.16 -8.91
C THR A 95 9.21 -4.17 -9.72
N ASN A 96 10.25 -3.68 -10.42
CA ASN A 96 11.18 -4.51 -11.19
C ASN A 96 11.90 -5.53 -10.26
N GLY A 97 11.26 -6.67 -10.01
CA GLY A 97 11.84 -7.78 -9.24
C GLY A 97 10.80 -8.62 -8.48
N PHE A 98 10.88 -9.95 -8.68
CA PHE A 98 10.05 -10.95 -7.98
C PHE A 98 10.08 -10.79 -6.45
N ASP A 99 11.25 -10.54 -5.87
CA ASP A 99 11.41 -10.36 -4.42
C ASP A 99 10.66 -9.13 -3.87
N ILE A 100 10.60 -8.04 -4.65
CA ILE A 100 9.92 -6.82 -4.25
C ILE A 100 8.41 -7.02 -4.36
N LEU A 101 7.93 -7.62 -5.45
CA LEU A 101 6.51 -7.98 -5.63
C LEU A 101 6.04 -8.91 -4.50
N LYS A 102 6.82 -9.94 -4.17
CA LYS A 102 6.55 -10.84 -3.05
C LYS A 102 6.42 -10.10 -1.72
N GLN A 103 7.36 -9.21 -1.41
CA GLN A 103 7.28 -8.41 -0.17
C GLN A 103 6.11 -7.44 -0.18
N THR A 104 5.81 -6.84 -1.34
CA THR A 104 4.65 -5.96 -1.53
C THR A 104 3.35 -6.73 -1.31
N PHE A 105 3.26 -7.98 -1.78
CA PHE A 105 2.13 -8.86 -1.53
C PHE A 105 1.92 -9.11 -0.03
N LYS A 106 2.99 -9.46 0.70
CA LYS A 106 2.92 -9.67 2.15
C LYS A 106 2.39 -8.43 2.89
N LEU A 107 2.82 -7.24 2.47
CA LEU A 107 2.34 -5.98 3.04
C LEU A 107 0.90 -5.68 2.66
N ALA A 108 0.53 -5.90 1.40
CA ALA A 108 -0.83 -5.69 0.90
C ALA A 108 -1.84 -6.57 1.66
N ASP A 109 -1.48 -7.84 1.90
CA ASP A 109 -2.27 -8.77 2.71
C ASP A 109 -2.39 -8.31 4.17
N MET A 110 -1.26 -7.98 4.82
CA MET A 110 -1.23 -7.47 6.20
C MET A 110 -2.07 -6.19 6.37
N MET A 111 -2.12 -5.35 5.34
CA MET A 111 -2.86 -4.09 5.32
C MET A 111 -4.29 -4.22 4.80
N MET A 112 -4.74 -5.45 4.49
CA MET A 112 -6.06 -5.78 3.96
C MET A 112 -6.41 -5.03 2.65
N LEU A 113 -5.44 -4.94 1.74
CA LEU A 113 -5.58 -4.30 0.42
C LEU A 113 -5.82 -5.36 -0.66
N GLU A 114 -6.99 -6.00 -0.63
CA GLU A 114 -7.31 -7.16 -1.49
C GLU A 114 -7.12 -6.89 -2.99
N ASN A 115 -7.50 -5.70 -3.47
CA ASN A 115 -7.37 -5.35 -4.89
C ASN A 115 -5.90 -5.20 -5.32
N LEU A 116 -5.04 -4.69 -4.43
CA LEU A 116 -3.59 -4.66 -4.68
C LEU A 116 -3.03 -6.08 -4.70
N SER A 117 -3.44 -6.93 -3.76
CA SER A 117 -3.00 -8.33 -3.72
C SER A 117 -3.36 -9.08 -5.02
N LYS A 118 -4.56 -8.86 -5.57
CA LYS A 118 -4.97 -9.44 -6.87
C LYS A 118 -4.07 -8.96 -8.02
N LEU A 119 -3.83 -7.66 -8.13
CA LEU A 119 -2.95 -7.10 -9.17
C LEU A 119 -1.51 -7.65 -9.05
N ILE A 120 -1.00 -7.81 -7.83
CA ILE A 120 0.32 -8.38 -7.61
C ILE A 120 0.36 -9.87 -7.97
N ILE A 121 -0.70 -10.64 -7.69
CA ILE A 121 -0.78 -12.05 -8.09
C ILE A 121 -0.75 -12.18 -9.61
N ASP A 122 -1.50 -11.34 -10.32
CA ASP A 122 -1.51 -11.33 -11.79
C ASP A 122 -0.10 -11.04 -12.34
N GLU A 123 0.56 -9.99 -11.84
CA GLU A 123 1.94 -9.65 -12.24
C GLU A 123 2.96 -10.73 -11.85
N LEU A 124 2.82 -11.32 -10.66
CA LEU A 124 3.66 -12.42 -10.20
C LEU A 124 3.50 -13.64 -11.11
N SER A 125 2.28 -13.93 -11.58
CA SER A 125 2.00 -15.07 -12.44
C SER A 125 2.74 -14.99 -13.77
N ASP A 126 2.90 -13.78 -14.32
CA ASP A 126 3.65 -13.53 -15.54
C ASP A 126 5.17 -13.67 -15.36
N LEU A 127 5.66 -13.52 -14.12
CA LEU A 127 7.08 -13.66 -13.76
C LEU A 127 7.47 -15.08 -13.32
N ILE A 128 6.53 -16.03 -13.25
CA ILE A 128 6.82 -17.41 -12.87
C ILE A 128 7.70 -18.07 -13.94
N ASN A 129 8.79 -18.68 -13.48
CA ASN A 129 9.73 -19.47 -14.26
C ASN A 129 10.11 -20.75 -13.52
N GLU A 130 10.91 -21.61 -14.15
CA GLU A 130 11.34 -22.90 -13.58
C GLU A 130 12.19 -22.75 -12.30
N GLU A 131 12.76 -21.58 -12.06
CA GLU A 131 13.61 -21.30 -10.90
C GLU A 131 12.85 -20.70 -9.70
N ASN A 132 11.67 -20.10 -9.89
CA ASN A 132 10.94 -19.39 -8.83
C ASN A 132 9.53 -19.94 -8.51
N TRP A 133 9.00 -20.88 -9.31
CA TRP A 133 7.63 -21.38 -9.16
C TRP A 133 7.32 -21.98 -7.78
N TYR A 134 8.30 -22.57 -7.11
CA TYR A 134 8.12 -23.16 -5.78
C TYR A 134 7.81 -22.07 -4.73
N GLU A 135 8.36 -20.87 -4.89
CA GLU A 135 8.10 -19.75 -3.98
C GLU A 135 6.66 -19.26 -4.10
N PHE A 136 6.10 -19.29 -5.31
CA PHE A 136 4.70 -18.96 -5.55
C PHE A 136 3.76 -19.93 -4.83
N ILE A 137 4.05 -21.24 -4.88
CA ILE A 137 3.29 -22.25 -4.14
C ILE A 137 3.40 -22.03 -2.63
N LEU A 138 4.61 -21.75 -2.13
CA LEU A 138 4.82 -21.48 -0.71
C LEU A 138 4.03 -20.25 -0.24
N LEU A 139 3.97 -19.19 -1.04
CA LEU A 139 3.13 -18.02 -0.74
C LEU A 139 1.65 -18.40 -0.65
N GLY A 140 1.13 -19.17 -1.60
CA GLY A 140 -0.26 -19.64 -1.55
C GLY A 140 -0.60 -20.50 -0.34
N TRP A 141 0.39 -21.11 0.32
CA TRP A 141 0.21 -21.90 1.54
C TRP A 141 0.34 -21.06 2.82
N GLU A 142 1.10 -19.97 2.79
CA GLU A 142 1.35 -19.08 3.93
C GLU A 142 0.15 -18.14 4.20
N PHE A 143 -0.60 -17.73 3.17
CA PHE A 143 -1.64 -16.69 3.23
C PHE A 143 -3.07 -17.22 3.05
N LYS A 144 -3.42 -18.30 3.76
CA LYS A 144 -4.72 -19.00 3.63
C LYS A 144 -5.84 -18.41 4.49
#